data_AF-A0A401RPK1-F1
#
_entry.id   AF-A0A401RPK1-F1
#
_cell.length_a   1.000
_cell.length_b   1.000
_cell.length_c   1.000
_cell.angle_alpha   90.00
_cell.angle_beta   90.00
_cell.angle_gamma   90.00
#
_symmetry.space_group_name_H-M   'P 1'
#
loop_
_entity.id
_entity.type
_entity.pdbx_description
1 polymer ?
#
loop_
_entity_poly.entity_id
_entity_poly.type
_entity_poly.pdbx_seq_one_letter_code
_entity_poly.pdbx_strand_id
1 'polypeptide(L)'
;MELQSKLQDIRNPGNIIQLLLREMDQEGDLDTGDVQPLHIRMNMAQFFGSNIAINIVCRAVSHISTTRFLICRDLLILEQLMLHLGDSTPSCDFRESNLRQLSVLELTDSHDVTSQRPVTGPSTVVELFYRTVARKHILSRLLAQANSPLNQPLINYPQVGIALASHLLQYLWANNSSFLFAEFLMGHCQYVQLQEYVRLLQPWCEVNVGSRRFVLGQCYLVTGEGHKALECFCDAAAAVDREEFLDRLIQVEDEEAASNPRVQYYNKVLRLLEDMALPALVLQLAAIAVTEARDDWKILAALWTKIFKHHLDLGHNHQAYESLTQNPDSSR
;
A
#
# COMPACT_ATOMS: atom_id res chain seq x y z
N MET A 1 35.16 -3.45 28.13
CA MET A 1 35.20 -2.56 29.30
C MET A 1 34.77 -1.13 28.95
N GLU A 2 35.35 -0.47 27.93
CA GLU A 2 34.99 0.93 27.62
C GLU A 2 33.52 1.13 27.19
N LEU A 3 33.00 0.26 26.32
CA LEU A 3 31.59 0.33 25.87
C LEU A 3 30.60 0.13 27.04
N GLN A 4 30.90 -0.80 27.96
CA GLN A 4 30.08 -1.06 29.14
C GLN A 4 30.07 0.13 30.11
N SER A 5 31.24 0.76 30.34
CA SER A 5 31.34 1.98 31.13
C SER A 5 30.49 3.10 30.52
N LYS A 6 30.62 3.33 29.21
CA LYS A 6 29.85 4.36 28.50
C LYS A 6 28.35 4.07 28.50
N LEU A 7 27.93 2.81 28.43
CA LEU A 7 26.53 2.41 28.49
C LEU A 7 25.92 2.62 29.88
N GLN A 8 26.69 2.42 30.95
CA GLN A 8 26.27 2.68 32.32
C GLN A 8 26.13 4.19 32.62
N ASP A 9 26.86 5.04 31.90
CA ASP A 9 26.75 6.50 32.01
C ASP A 9 25.44 7.05 31.39
N ILE A 10 24.80 6.30 30.49
CA ILE A 10 23.57 6.73 29.81
C ILE A 10 22.37 6.57 30.76
N ARG A 11 21.78 7.70 31.14
CA ARG A 11 20.52 7.73 31.92
C ARG A 11 19.33 7.44 31.01
N ASN A 12 18.47 6.50 31.42
CA ASN A 12 17.22 6.15 30.74
C ASN A 12 17.38 5.86 29.23
N PRO A 13 18.25 4.89 28.86
CA PRO A 13 18.55 4.54 27.47
C PRO A 13 17.31 4.20 26.65
N GLY A 14 16.32 3.51 27.24
CA GLY A 14 15.06 3.18 26.56
C GLY A 14 14.27 4.41 26.09
N ASN A 15 14.23 5.48 26.89
CA ASN A 15 13.56 6.72 26.51
C ASN A 15 14.29 7.45 25.37
N ILE A 16 15.64 7.40 25.38
CA ILE A 16 16.44 8.00 24.30
C ILE A 16 16.23 7.25 22.99
N ILE A 17 16.22 5.92 23.03
CA ILE A 17 15.94 5.07 21.86
C ILE A 17 14.54 5.37 21.33
N GLN A 18 13.53 5.43 22.20
CA GLN A 18 12.15 5.79 21.79
C GLN A 18 12.06 7.19 21.17
N LEU A 19 12.75 8.19 21.72
CA LEU A 19 12.79 9.53 21.15
C LEU A 19 13.44 9.53 19.76
N LEU A 20 14.55 8.82 19.58
CA LEU A 20 15.22 8.69 18.28
C LEU A 20 14.34 7.99 17.25
N LEU A 21 13.65 6.91 17.64
CA LEU A 21 12.72 6.19 16.77
C LEU A 21 11.55 7.10 16.35
N ARG A 22 11.00 7.87 17.29
CA ARG A 22 9.93 8.83 17.01
C ARG A 22 10.35 9.92 16.01
N GLU A 23 11.56 10.46 16.14
CA GLU A 23 12.07 11.48 15.20
C GLU A 23 12.41 10.89 13.82
N MET A 24 12.67 9.58 13.73
CA MET A 24 12.85 8.89 12.46
C MET A 24 11.52 8.50 11.80
N ASP A 25 10.42 8.51 12.53
CA ASP A 25 9.11 8.21 11.96
C ASP A 25 8.71 9.24 10.90
N GLN A 26 7.97 8.79 9.88
CA GLN A 26 7.50 9.63 8.77
C GLN A 26 5.98 9.72 8.72
N GLU A 27 5.31 9.41 9.83
CA GLU A 27 3.89 9.71 10.02
C GLU A 27 3.67 11.22 9.89
N GLY A 28 3.16 11.63 8.74
CA GLY A 28 2.81 13.01 8.43
C GLY A 28 1.45 13.02 7.77
N ASP A 29 0.58 13.92 8.22
CA ASP A 29 -0.77 14.03 7.66
C ASP A 29 -0.68 14.41 6.18
N LEU A 30 -1.28 13.58 5.33
CA LEU A 30 -1.23 13.73 3.87
C LEU A 30 -2.49 14.40 3.32
N ASP A 31 -2.89 15.51 3.93
CA ASP A 31 -3.98 16.34 3.42
C ASP A 31 -3.71 16.81 1.99
N THR A 32 -4.55 16.36 1.06
CA THR A 32 -4.65 16.88 -0.30
C THR A 32 -5.45 18.19 -0.28
N GLY A 33 -4.80 19.28 0.11
CA GLY A 33 -5.36 20.63 0.05
C GLY A 33 -5.48 21.17 -1.39
N ASP A 34 -6.52 21.97 -1.61
CA ASP A 34 -6.96 22.51 -2.90
C ASP A 34 -6.04 23.58 -3.52
N VAL A 35 -6.23 23.82 -4.81
CA VAL A 35 -5.27 24.38 -5.79
C VAL A 35 -5.09 25.93 -5.77
N GLN A 36 -3.83 26.41 -5.89
CA GLN A 36 -3.45 27.77 -6.35
C GLN A 36 -2.33 27.74 -7.44
N PRO A 37 -1.90 28.89 -8.03
CA PRO A 37 -2.07 29.30 -9.44
C PRO A 37 -1.18 28.58 -10.48
N LEU A 38 -1.62 28.61 -11.75
CA LEU A 38 -1.17 27.76 -12.88
C LEU A 38 0.24 28.05 -13.45
N HIS A 39 0.73 29.30 -13.44
CA HIS A 39 1.94 29.64 -14.20
C HIS A 39 3.24 29.20 -13.52
N ILE A 40 3.34 29.25 -12.18
CA ILE A 40 4.51 28.77 -11.42
C ILE A 40 4.57 27.23 -11.46
N ARG A 41 3.41 26.56 -11.54
CA ARG A 41 3.29 25.10 -11.66
C ARG A 41 3.99 24.55 -12.91
N MET A 42 3.87 25.20 -14.06
CA MET A 42 4.37 24.64 -15.32
C MET A 42 5.91 24.53 -15.38
N ASN A 43 6.64 25.56 -14.93
CA ASN A 43 8.11 25.55 -15.01
C ASN A 43 8.71 24.56 -13.98
N MET A 44 8.17 24.55 -12.75
CA MET A 44 8.64 23.63 -11.70
C MET A 44 8.32 22.16 -11.99
N ALA A 45 7.13 21.89 -12.52
CA ALA A 45 6.77 20.52 -12.90
C ALA A 45 7.66 19.97 -14.02
N GLN A 46 8.11 20.82 -14.95
CA GLN A 46 9.07 20.43 -15.99
C GLN A 46 10.47 20.20 -15.42
N PHE A 47 10.97 21.11 -14.59
CA PHE A 47 12.31 21.00 -13.99
C PHE A 47 12.44 19.74 -13.12
N PHE A 48 11.52 19.56 -12.16
CA PHE A 48 11.48 18.38 -11.28
C PHE A 48 10.99 17.12 -12.00
N GLY A 49 10.56 17.25 -13.26
CA GLY A 49 10.28 16.13 -14.14
C GLY A 49 11.44 15.67 -15.01
N SER A 50 12.56 16.40 -15.01
CA SER A 50 13.76 15.99 -15.74
C SER A 50 14.37 14.72 -15.17
N ASN A 51 15.02 13.91 -16.01
CA ASN A 51 15.69 12.68 -15.57
C ASN A 51 16.74 12.95 -14.49
N ILE A 52 17.43 14.10 -14.55
CA ILE A 52 18.44 14.48 -13.56
C ILE A 52 17.79 14.76 -12.20
N ALA A 53 16.73 15.57 -12.17
CA ALA A 53 16.03 15.89 -10.92
C ALA A 53 15.43 14.64 -10.28
N ILE A 54 14.80 13.77 -11.08
CA ILE A 54 14.25 12.49 -10.61
C ILE A 54 15.36 11.64 -9.98
N ASN A 55 16.50 11.48 -10.67
CA ASN A 55 17.63 10.71 -10.14
C ASN A 55 18.16 11.29 -8.83
N ILE A 56 18.27 12.62 -8.71
CA ILE A 56 18.74 13.28 -7.49
C ILE A 56 17.78 13.01 -6.32
N VAL A 57 16.47 13.19 -6.54
CA VAL A 57 15.45 12.97 -5.50
C VAL A 57 15.42 11.50 -5.08
N CYS A 58 15.41 10.56 -6.03
CA CYS A 58 15.37 9.13 -5.71
C CYS A 58 16.65 8.64 -5.03
N ARG A 59 17.83 9.16 -5.42
CA ARG A 59 19.09 8.88 -4.71
C ARG A 59 19.10 9.46 -3.30
N ALA A 60 18.55 10.65 -3.11
CA ALA A 60 18.41 11.23 -1.78
C ALA A 60 17.51 10.37 -0.89
N VAL A 61 16.37 9.89 -1.41
CA VAL A 61 15.49 8.94 -0.69
C VAL A 61 16.23 7.65 -0.35
N SER A 62 16.93 7.05 -1.32
CA SER A 62 17.71 5.83 -1.07
C SER A 62 18.79 6.03 0.00
N HIS A 63 19.50 7.16 -0.03
CA HIS A 63 20.48 7.50 0.98
C HIS A 63 19.85 7.68 2.37
N ILE A 64 18.75 8.45 2.46
CA ILE A 64 18.01 8.66 3.72
C ILE A 64 17.53 7.33 4.29
N SER A 65 16.93 6.46 3.48
CA SER A 65 16.46 5.14 3.90
C SER A 65 17.61 4.24 4.37
N THR A 66 18.75 4.26 3.67
CA THR A 66 19.94 3.48 4.05
C THR A 66 20.50 3.96 5.40
N THR A 67 20.65 5.28 5.58
CA THR A 67 21.10 5.85 6.85
C THR A 67 20.17 5.46 8.00
N ARG A 68 18.84 5.56 7.79
CA ARG A 68 17.84 5.16 8.79
C ARG A 68 17.90 3.68 9.13
N PHE A 69 18.02 2.82 8.12
CA PHE A 69 18.19 1.39 8.33
C PHE A 69 19.41 1.08 9.19
N LEU A 70 20.56 1.70 8.89
CA LEU A 70 21.78 1.51 9.69
C LEU A 70 21.60 2.00 11.12
N ILE A 71 20.95 3.14 11.34
CA ILE A 71 20.63 3.63 12.68
C ILE A 71 19.73 2.63 13.42
N CYS A 72 18.63 2.18 12.81
CA CYS A 72 17.73 1.20 13.43
C CYS A 72 18.45 -0.11 13.77
N ARG A 73 19.25 -0.64 12.84
CA ARG A 73 20.07 -1.85 13.06
C ARG A 73 21.01 -1.65 14.24
N ASP A 74 21.73 -0.54 14.29
CA ASP A 74 22.70 -0.25 15.34
C ASP A 74 22.00 -0.04 16.70
N LEU A 75 20.82 0.58 16.73
CA LEU A 75 19.98 0.71 17.93
C LEU A 75 19.49 -0.65 18.43
N LEU A 76 19.09 -1.56 17.55
CA LEU A 76 18.68 -2.92 17.91
C LEU A 76 19.84 -3.75 18.46
N ILE A 77 21.02 -3.64 17.84
CA ILE A 77 22.25 -4.26 18.36
C ILE A 77 22.58 -3.69 19.74
N LEU A 78 22.44 -2.37 19.92
CA LEU A 78 22.68 -1.71 21.19
C LEU A 78 21.71 -2.21 22.26
N GLU A 79 20.41 -2.27 21.97
CA GLU A 79 19.39 -2.80 22.87
C GLU A 79 19.70 -4.24 23.27
N GLN A 80 20.06 -5.10 22.30
CA GLN A 80 20.45 -6.48 22.58
C GLN A 80 21.70 -6.57 23.47
N LEU A 81 22.71 -5.73 23.25
CA LEU A 81 23.89 -5.67 24.10
C LEU A 81 23.54 -5.20 25.51
N MET A 82 22.73 -4.14 25.64
CA MET A 82 22.30 -3.62 26.93
C MET A 82 21.49 -4.64 27.73
N LEU A 83 20.63 -5.42 27.07
CA LEU A 83 19.89 -6.52 27.68
C LEU A 83 20.83 -7.63 28.16
N HIS A 84 21.77 -8.11 27.33
CA HIS A 84 22.74 -9.13 27.78
C HIS A 84 23.63 -8.66 28.94
N LEU A 85 23.96 -7.37 28.99
CA LEU A 85 24.74 -6.78 30.09
C LEU A 85 23.88 -6.52 31.34
N GLY A 86 22.56 -6.33 31.17
CA GLY A 86 21.58 -6.11 32.23
C GLY A 86 20.88 -7.37 32.72
N ASP A 87 21.08 -8.51 32.06
CA ASP A 87 20.30 -9.72 32.32
C ASP A 87 20.67 -10.37 33.65
N SER A 88 19.86 -10.01 34.64
CA SER A 88 19.35 -10.88 35.69
C SER A 88 17.82 -11.02 35.61
N THR A 89 17.13 -10.75 34.49
CA THR A 89 15.70 -11.08 34.29
C THR A 89 15.23 -10.90 32.83
N PRO A 90 14.49 -11.87 32.26
CA PRO A 90 14.14 -11.89 30.83
C PRO A 90 12.84 -11.13 30.53
N SER A 91 12.87 -10.19 29.56
CA SER A 91 11.68 -9.77 28.81
C SER A 91 11.80 -10.28 27.36
N CYS A 92 11.22 -11.45 27.11
CA CYS A 92 11.50 -12.26 25.91
C CYS A 92 10.58 -11.97 24.71
N ASP A 93 9.45 -11.26 24.90
CA ASP A 93 8.34 -11.29 23.92
C ASP A 93 8.48 -10.26 22.78
N PHE A 94 8.92 -9.03 23.06
CA PHE A 94 9.17 -8.00 22.01
C PHE A 94 10.42 -8.31 21.16
N ARG A 95 11.32 -9.13 21.71
CA ARG A 95 12.62 -9.49 21.13
C ARG A 95 12.49 -10.44 19.93
N GLU A 96 11.64 -11.47 20.07
CA GLU A 96 11.46 -12.45 18.99
C GLU A 96 10.69 -11.88 17.80
N SER A 97 9.75 -10.96 18.02
CA SER A 97 9.00 -10.32 16.93
C SER A 97 9.91 -9.49 16.03
N ASN A 98 10.76 -8.64 16.59
CA ASN A 98 11.64 -7.75 15.81
C ASN A 98 12.72 -8.52 15.06
N LEU A 99 13.32 -9.53 15.68
CA LEU A 99 14.32 -10.39 15.02
C LEU A 99 13.70 -11.25 13.91
N ARG A 100 12.49 -11.78 14.11
CA ARG A 100 11.75 -12.47 13.05
C ARG A 100 11.43 -11.53 11.89
N GLN A 101 10.97 -10.31 12.17
CA GLN A 101 10.69 -9.31 11.14
C GLN A 101 11.95 -8.89 10.34
N LEU A 102 13.12 -8.82 10.98
CA LEU A 102 14.38 -8.51 10.29
C LEU A 102 14.89 -9.68 9.44
N SER A 103 14.69 -10.93 9.90
CA SER A 103 15.08 -12.11 9.12
C SER A 103 14.30 -12.22 7.79
N VAL A 104 13.06 -11.73 7.75
CA VAL A 104 12.21 -11.69 6.55
C VAL A 104 12.78 -10.74 5.48
N LEU A 105 13.55 -9.73 5.88
CA LEU A 105 14.03 -8.68 4.99
C LEU A 105 15.20 -9.12 4.09
N GLU A 106 15.81 -10.31 4.29
CA GLU A 106 16.93 -10.90 3.49
C GLU A 106 17.68 -9.88 2.60
N LEU A 107 18.24 -8.84 3.22
CA LEU A 107 18.91 -7.78 2.48
C LEU A 107 20.31 -8.31 2.12
N THR A 108 20.50 -8.73 0.88
CA THR A 108 21.85 -8.88 0.33
C THR A 108 22.55 -7.52 0.40
N ASP A 109 23.66 -7.45 1.15
CA ASP A 109 24.55 -6.28 1.22
C ASP A 109 25.05 -5.89 -0.18
N SER A 110 24.23 -5.12 -0.90
CA SER A 110 24.62 -4.54 -2.18
C SER A 110 25.45 -3.29 -1.88
N HIS A 111 26.71 -3.50 -1.51
CA HIS A 111 27.73 -2.46 -1.51
C HIS A 111 28.02 -2.03 -2.95
N ASP A 112 27.13 -1.25 -3.57
CA ASP A 112 27.41 -0.54 -4.81
C ASP A 112 26.98 0.92 -4.69
N VAL A 113 27.55 1.59 -3.68
CA VAL A 113 27.67 3.05 -3.70
C VAL A 113 28.78 3.40 -4.67
N THR A 114 28.44 3.45 -5.96
CA THR A 114 29.00 4.30 -7.03
C THR A 114 28.93 3.58 -8.38
N SER A 115 27.84 3.83 -9.11
CA SER A 115 27.94 3.82 -10.56
C SER A 115 27.10 4.97 -11.10
N GLN A 116 27.78 5.92 -11.75
CA GLN A 116 27.14 6.89 -12.62
C GLN A 116 26.58 6.12 -13.83
N ARG A 117 25.38 5.55 -13.69
CA ARG A 117 24.67 4.99 -14.83
C ARG A 117 24.30 6.12 -15.81
N PRO A 118 24.51 5.94 -17.12
CA PRO A 118 24.05 6.89 -18.11
C PRO A 118 22.52 7.04 -18.06
N VAL A 119 22.05 8.20 -18.53
CA VAL A 119 20.66 8.73 -18.46
C VAL A 119 19.60 7.82 -19.12
N THR A 120 20.00 6.71 -19.74
CA THR A 120 19.18 5.73 -20.47
C THR A 120 19.22 4.30 -19.87
N GLY A 121 19.44 4.18 -18.56
CA GLY A 121 19.32 2.89 -17.84
C GLY A 121 17.87 2.51 -17.51
N PRO A 122 17.60 1.24 -17.14
CA PRO A 122 16.30 0.83 -16.63
C PRO A 122 15.95 1.63 -15.37
N SER A 123 14.79 2.29 -15.37
CA SER A 123 14.33 3.11 -14.25
C SER A 123 13.94 2.25 -13.06
N THR A 124 14.31 2.67 -11.86
CA THR A 124 13.85 1.98 -10.64
C THR A 124 12.34 2.18 -10.43
N VAL A 125 11.72 1.31 -9.63
CA VAL A 125 10.29 1.42 -9.28
C VAL A 125 10.00 2.77 -8.60
N VAL A 126 10.90 3.24 -7.74
CA VAL A 126 10.77 4.54 -7.05
C VAL A 126 10.88 5.71 -8.03
N GLU A 127 11.77 5.63 -9.02
CA GLU A 127 11.85 6.64 -10.09
C GLU A 127 10.58 6.68 -10.92
N LEU A 128 10.02 5.51 -11.26
CA LEU A 128 8.78 5.41 -12.01
C LEU A 128 7.61 6.01 -11.20
N PHE A 129 7.48 5.63 -9.92
CA PHE A 129 6.46 6.15 -9.02
C PHE A 129 6.53 7.67 -8.87
N TYR A 130 7.73 8.22 -8.63
CA TYR A 130 7.92 9.66 -8.54
C TYR A 130 7.56 10.35 -9.85
N ARG A 131 7.99 9.80 -10.98
CA ARG A 131 7.76 10.38 -12.31
C ARG A 131 6.27 10.46 -12.68
N THR A 132 5.50 9.42 -12.40
CA THR A 132 4.12 9.27 -12.90
C THR A 132 3.08 9.80 -11.93
N VAL A 133 3.24 9.52 -10.63
CA VAL A 133 2.24 9.78 -9.59
C VAL A 133 2.77 10.81 -8.59
N ALA A 134 3.76 10.43 -7.78
CA ALA A 134 4.08 11.16 -6.54
C ALA A 134 4.49 12.61 -6.79
N ARG A 135 5.26 12.92 -7.85
CA ARG A 135 5.70 14.29 -8.14
C ARG A 135 4.53 15.27 -8.22
N LYS A 136 3.41 14.88 -8.83
CA LYS A 136 2.24 15.78 -8.97
C LYS A 136 1.65 16.11 -7.61
N HIS A 137 1.44 15.10 -6.76
CA HIS A 137 0.91 15.26 -5.40
C HIS A 137 1.87 16.03 -4.49
N ILE A 138 3.16 15.74 -4.56
CA ILE A 138 4.18 16.44 -3.77
C ILE A 138 4.24 17.92 -4.17
N LEU A 139 4.28 18.22 -5.47
CA LEU A 139 4.33 19.61 -5.95
C LEU A 139 3.04 20.36 -5.63
N SER A 140 1.86 19.74 -5.78
CA SER A 140 0.60 20.40 -5.42
C SER A 140 0.57 20.74 -3.93
N ARG A 141 1.02 19.83 -3.07
CA ARG A 141 1.11 20.04 -1.62
C ARG A 141 2.10 21.13 -1.27
N LEU A 142 3.31 21.08 -1.81
CA LEU A 142 4.32 22.11 -1.56
C LEU A 142 3.82 23.48 -1.99
N LEU A 143 3.08 23.60 -3.09
CA LEU A 143 2.54 24.89 -3.51
C LEU A 143 1.39 25.39 -2.63
N ALA A 144 0.59 24.47 -2.05
CA ALA A 144 -0.50 24.82 -1.15
C ALA A 144 -0.01 25.32 0.23
N GLN A 145 1.19 24.93 0.66
CA GLN A 145 1.74 25.35 1.95
C GLN A 145 2.20 26.82 1.95
N ALA A 146 1.68 27.62 2.88
CA ALA A 146 2.03 29.05 3.02
C ALA A 146 3.54 29.28 3.23
N ASN A 147 4.20 28.42 4.02
CA ASN A 147 5.64 28.52 4.33
C ASN A 147 6.52 27.65 3.42
N SER A 148 6.03 27.32 2.23
CA SER A 148 6.74 26.43 1.31
C SER A 148 8.06 27.02 0.79
N PRO A 149 9.11 26.20 0.63
CA PRO A 149 10.34 26.63 -0.05
C PRO A 149 10.11 27.00 -1.53
N LEU A 150 8.99 26.59 -2.14
CA LEU A 150 8.61 26.96 -3.50
C LEU A 150 7.94 28.34 -3.61
N ASN A 151 7.37 28.85 -2.50
CA ASN A 151 6.65 30.13 -2.47
C ASN A 151 7.55 31.31 -2.07
N GLN A 152 8.84 31.05 -1.82
CA GLN A 152 9.82 32.07 -1.47
C GLN A 152 10.29 32.87 -2.71
N PRO A 153 10.60 34.17 -2.56
CA PRO A 153 11.04 35.01 -3.68
C PRO A 153 12.37 34.55 -4.29
N LEU A 154 13.23 33.90 -3.50
CA LEU A 154 14.45 33.24 -3.95
C LEU A 154 14.36 31.76 -3.61
N ILE A 155 14.29 30.91 -4.64
CA ILE A 155 14.14 29.47 -4.46
C ILE A 155 15.49 28.85 -4.04
N ASN A 156 15.50 28.21 -2.88
CA ASN A 156 16.61 27.41 -2.41
C ASN A 156 16.47 25.95 -2.90
N TYR A 157 17.11 25.63 -4.04
CA TYR A 157 17.02 24.31 -4.66
C TYR A 157 17.39 23.14 -3.73
N PRO A 158 18.47 23.20 -2.91
CA PRO A 158 18.74 22.17 -1.90
C PRO A 158 17.58 21.93 -0.93
N GLN A 159 16.98 23.00 -0.40
CA GLN A 159 15.85 22.87 0.53
C GLN A 159 14.62 22.27 -0.15
N VAL A 160 14.35 22.66 -1.40
CA VAL A 160 13.28 22.04 -2.19
C VAL A 160 13.57 20.56 -2.45
N GLY A 161 14.81 20.20 -2.80
CA GLY A 161 15.22 18.82 -3.01
C GLY A 161 15.03 17.94 -1.77
N ILE A 162 15.41 18.45 -0.59
CA ILE A 162 15.16 17.77 0.69
C ILE A 162 13.65 17.63 0.93
N ALA A 163 12.87 18.68 0.73
CA ALA A 163 11.42 18.61 0.90
C ALA A 163 10.77 17.58 -0.05
N LEU A 164 11.20 17.53 -1.31
CA LEU A 164 10.74 16.53 -2.29
C LEU A 164 11.08 15.11 -1.83
N ALA A 165 12.31 14.88 -1.37
CA ALA A 165 12.74 13.57 -0.89
C ALA A 165 11.97 13.14 0.37
N SER A 166 11.75 14.04 1.33
CA SER A 166 10.98 13.77 2.54
C SER A 166 9.53 13.41 2.22
N HIS A 167 8.84 14.17 1.37
CA HIS A 167 7.46 13.84 1.00
C HIS A 167 7.39 12.55 0.16
N LEU A 168 8.36 12.29 -0.72
CA LEU A 168 8.43 11.01 -1.43
C LEU A 168 8.59 9.83 -0.46
N LEU A 169 9.41 9.99 0.58
CA LEU A 169 9.57 8.98 1.62
C LEU A 169 8.26 8.75 2.39
N GLN A 170 7.49 9.80 2.68
CA GLN A 170 6.16 9.67 3.29
C GLN A 170 5.21 8.86 2.41
N TYR A 171 5.18 9.10 1.09
CA TYR A 171 4.37 8.30 0.15
C TYR A 171 4.82 6.83 0.03
N LEU A 172 6.08 6.54 0.29
CA LEU A 172 6.62 5.18 0.31
C LEU A 172 6.47 4.49 1.68
N TRP A 173 6.15 5.26 2.73
CA TRP A 173 6.04 4.75 4.09
C TRP A 173 4.89 3.74 4.21
N ALA A 174 5.13 2.64 4.91
CA ALA A 174 4.16 1.53 4.99
C ALA A 174 2.86 1.93 5.70
N ASN A 175 2.95 2.80 6.71
CA ASN A 175 1.80 3.28 7.49
C ASN A 175 1.01 4.39 6.78
N ASN A 176 1.28 4.65 5.51
CA ASN A 176 0.60 5.69 4.76
C ASN A 176 -0.83 5.27 4.42
N SER A 177 -1.82 6.02 4.91
CA SER A 177 -3.25 5.79 4.67
C SER A 177 -3.65 5.89 3.20
N SER A 178 -2.99 6.75 2.41
CA SER A 178 -3.36 7.01 1.00
C SER A 178 -3.22 5.79 0.08
N PHE A 179 -2.43 4.79 0.49
CA PHE A 179 -2.18 3.54 -0.23
C PHE A 179 -1.65 3.70 -1.68
N LEU A 180 -1.19 4.91 -2.04
CA LEU A 180 -0.88 5.30 -3.41
C LEU A 180 0.26 4.50 -4.04
N PHE A 181 1.24 4.05 -3.25
CA PHE A 181 2.37 3.30 -3.81
C PHE A 181 1.94 1.91 -4.29
N ALA A 182 1.13 1.19 -3.51
CA ALA A 182 0.60 -0.12 -3.90
C ALA A 182 -0.38 0.01 -5.08
N GLU A 183 -1.24 1.03 -5.06
CA GLU A 183 -2.13 1.36 -6.18
C GLU A 183 -1.35 1.64 -7.47
N PHE A 184 -0.26 2.41 -7.37
CA PHE A 184 0.65 2.67 -8.49
C PHE A 184 1.25 1.37 -9.06
N LEU A 185 1.77 0.49 -8.21
CA LEU A 185 2.38 -0.78 -8.66
C LEU A 185 1.36 -1.64 -9.41
N MET A 186 0.15 -1.73 -8.87
CA MET A 186 -0.96 -2.46 -9.49
C MET A 186 -1.30 -1.86 -10.86
N GLY A 187 -1.49 -0.54 -10.95
CA GLY A 187 -1.86 0.15 -12.19
C GLY A 187 -0.77 0.11 -13.28
N HIS A 188 0.50 -0.08 -12.89
CA HIS A 188 1.64 -0.21 -13.82
C HIS A 188 2.06 -1.67 -14.04
N CYS A 189 1.20 -2.62 -13.70
CA CYS A 189 1.41 -4.06 -13.90
C CYS A 189 2.70 -4.60 -13.24
N GLN A 190 3.16 -3.97 -12.14
CA GLN A 190 4.33 -4.40 -11.37
C GLN A 190 3.95 -5.45 -10.32
N TYR A 191 3.27 -6.51 -10.75
CA TYR A 191 2.64 -7.49 -9.86
C TYR A 191 3.64 -8.26 -8.99
N VAL A 192 4.80 -8.60 -9.53
CA VAL A 192 5.85 -9.31 -8.77
C VAL A 192 6.39 -8.43 -7.64
N GLN A 193 6.66 -7.16 -7.94
CA GLN A 193 7.14 -6.19 -6.94
C GLN A 193 6.06 -5.89 -5.91
N LEU A 194 4.80 -5.87 -6.32
CA LEU A 194 3.66 -5.68 -5.43
C LEU A 194 3.44 -6.87 -4.49
N GLN A 195 3.54 -8.10 -4.98
CA GLN A 195 3.49 -9.30 -4.14
C GLN A 195 4.61 -9.27 -3.09
N GLU A 196 5.84 -8.93 -3.51
CA GLU A 196 6.97 -8.82 -2.59
C GLU A 196 6.79 -7.70 -1.56
N TYR A 197 6.29 -6.54 -1.99
CA TYR A 197 5.96 -5.43 -1.09
C TYR A 197 4.91 -5.85 -0.05
N VAL A 198 3.83 -6.51 -0.45
CA VAL A 198 2.81 -7.00 0.48
C VAL A 198 3.40 -8.05 1.44
N ARG A 199 4.21 -8.98 0.93
CA ARG A 199 4.89 -10.02 1.73
C ARG A 199 5.76 -9.41 2.83
N LEU A 200 6.52 -8.37 2.52
CA LEU A 200 7.38 -7.67 3.48
C LEU A 200 6.58 -6.95 4.57
N LEU A 201 5.39 -6.44 4.25
CA LEU A 201 4.55 -5.69 5.19
C LEU A 201 3.60 -6.56 6.02
N GLN A 202 3.22 -7.74 5.51
CA GLN A 202 2.24 -8.62 6.13
C GLN A 202 2.51 -8.97 7.61
N PRO A 203 3.75 -9.17 8.09
CA PRO A 203 3.99 -9.58 9.47
C PRO A 203 3.82 -8.50 10.54
N TRP A 204 3.73 -7.22 10.18
CA TRP A 204 3.90 -6.13 11.15
C TRP A 204 3.10 -4.86 10.86
N CYS A 205 2.83 -4.56 9.59
CA CYS A 205 2.06 -3.38 9.26
C CYS A 205 0.58 -3.69 9.43
N GLU A 206 -0.14 -2.91 10.24
CA GLU A 206 -1.58 -3.06 10.49
C GLU A 206 -2.44 -2.07 9.68
N VAL A 207 -1.79 -1.14 8.96
CA VAL A 207 -2.47 -0.15 8.13
C VAL A 207 -2.82 -0.76 6.78
N ASN A 208 -4.02 -0.47 6.25
CA ASN A 208 -4.44 -0.90 4.91
C ASN A 208 -4.34 -2.43 4.69
N VAL A 209 -4.74 -3.23 5.68
CA VAL A 209 -4.66 -4.71 5.61
C VAL A 209 -5.61 -5.23 4.52
N GLY A 210 -6.85 -4.73 4.48
CA GLY A 210 -7.84 -5.14 3.49
C GLY A 210 -7.46 -4.72 2.06
N SER A 211 -6.97 -3.50 1.90
CA SER A 211 -6.48 -2.97 0.64
C SER A 211 -5.28 -3.78 0.12
N ARG A 212 -4.35 -4.17 1.01
CA ARG A 212 -3.26 -5.11 0.67
C ARG A 212 -3.76 -6.48 0.24
N ARG A 213 -4.80 -7.00 0.90
CA ARG A 213 -5.44 -8.27 0.49
C ARG A 213 -6.10 -8.15 -0.87
N PHE A 214 -6.80 -7.06 -1.16
CA PHE A 214 -7.40 -6.83 -2.47
C PHE A 214 -6.35 -6.81 -3.60
N VAL A 215 -5.29 -6.01 -3.44
CA VAL A 215 -4.25 -5.91 -4.49
C VAL A 215 -3.43 -7.19 -4.61
N LEU A 216 -3.25 -7.94 -3.53
CA LEU A 216 -2.66 -9.28 -3.58
C LEU A 216 -3.55 -10.26 -4.35
N GLY A 217 -4.88 -10.18 -4.14
CA GLY A 217 -5.86 -10.93 -4.91
C GLY A 217 -5.76 -10.66 -6.40
N GLN A 218 -5.64 -9.39 -6.80
CA GLN A 218 -5.38 -8.99 -8.19
C GLN A 218 -4.09 -9.62 -8.75
N CYS A 219 -3.00 -9.63 -7.97
CA CYS A 219 -1.76 -10.26 -8.38
C CYS A 219 -1.92 -11.78 -8.59
N TYR A 220 -2.66 -12.47 -7.71
CA TYR A 220 -2.97 -13.89 -7.87
C TYR A 220 -3.85 -14.16 -9.08
N LEU A 221 -4.79 -13.27 -9.38
CA LEU A 221 -5.66 -13.37 -10.55
C LEU A 221 -4.84 -13.35 -11.85
N VAL A 222 -3.89 -12.41 -11.97
CA VAL A 222 -3.02 -12.27 -13.13
C VAL A 222 -2.02 -13.43 -13.26
N THR A 223 -1.59 -14.01 -12.14
CA THR A 223 -0.68 -15.17 -12.13
C THR A 223 -1.40 -16.51 -12.33
N GLY A 224 -2.73 -16.50 -12.46
CA GLY A 224 -3.54 -17.71 -12.70
C GLY A 224 -3.92 -18.49 -11.44
N GLU A 225 -3.65 -17.95 -10.26
CA GLU A 225 -3.96 -18.57 -8.96
C GLU A 225 -5.35 -18.14 -8.46
N GLY A 226 -6.39 -18.41 -9.25
CA GLY A 226 -7.74 -17.87 -9.03
C GLY A 226 -8.34 -18.19 -7.65
N HIS A 227 -8.12 -19.38 -7.09
CA HIS A 227 -8.63 -19.71 -5.75
C HIS A 227 -7.99 -18.88 -4.63
N LYS A 228 -6.67 -18.62 -4.70
CA LYS A 228 -6.00 -17.74 -3.74
C LYS A 228 -6.43 -16.29 -3.93
N ALA A 229 -6.68 -15.89 -5.17
CA ALA A 229 -7.24 -14.57 -5.47
C ALA A 229 -8.60 -14.39 -4.79
N LEU A 230 -9.50 -15.37 -4.92
CA LEU A 230 -10.81 -15.36 -4.30
C LEU A 230 -10.73 -15.27 -2.77
N GLU A 231 -9.88 -16.06 -2.14
CA GLU A 231 -9.64 -15.99 -0.68
C GLU A 231 -9.20 -14.59 -0.26
N CYS A 232 -8.22 -14.00 -0.96
CA CYS A 232 -7.77 -12.64 -0.70
C CYS A 232 -8.87 -11.58 -0.88
N PHE A 233 -9.73 -11.74 -1.88
CA PHE A 233 -10.85 -10.83 -2.09
C PHE A 233 -11.90 -10.94 -0.97
N CYS A 234 -12.20 -12.15 -0.50
CA CYS A 234 -13.09 -12.37 0.64
C CYS A 234 -12.51 -11.78 1.93
N ASP A 235 -11.22 -11.98 2.20
CA ASP A 235 -10.53 -11.38 3.35
C ASP A 235 -10.61 -9.85 3.33
N ALA A 236 -10.42 -9.25 2.15
CA ALA A 236 -10.47 -7.79 1.97
C ALA A 236 -11.87 -7.19 2.24
N ALA A 237 -12.94 -7.96 2.02
CA ALA A 237 -14.32 -7.49 2.23
C ALA A 237 -14.59 -7.06 3.69
N ALA A 238 -13.84 -7.60 4.66
CA ALA A 238 -13.97 -7.23 6.07
C ALA A 238 -13.57 -5.78 6.37
N ALA A 239 -12.76 -5.18 5.49
CA ALA A 239 -12.21 -3.83 5.64
C ALA A 239 -12.93 -2.75 4.79
N VAL A 240 -13.94 -3.14 4.03
CA VAL A 240 -14.84 -2.18 3.34
C VAL A 240 -15.49 -1.28 4.39
N ASP A 241 -15.63 0.02 4.12
CA ASP A 241 -16.03 1.12 5.03
C ASP A 241 -14.99 1.51 6.09
N ARG A 242 -13.82 0.88 6.09
CA ARG A 242 -12.74 1.18 7.05
C ARG A 242 -11.50 1.74 6.38
N GLU A 243 -11.31 1.45 5.10
CA GLU A 243 -10.11 1.81 4.35
C GLU A 243 -10.49 2.60 3.09
N GLU A 244 -9.94 3.82 2.99
CA GLU A 244 -10.28 4.80 1.95
C GLU A 244 -10.11 4.23 0.53
N PHE A 245 -9.08 3.42 0.27
CA PHE A 245 -8.85 2.82 -1.04
C PHE A 245 -10.01 1.91 -1.48
N LEU A 246 -10.55 1.09 -0.58
CA LEU A 246 -11.68 0.19 -0.89
C LEU A 246 -12.96 0.99 -1.09
N ASP A 247 -13.16 2.07 -0.34
CA ASP A 247 -14.32 2.95 -0.50
C ASP A 247 -14.25 3.71 -1.83
N ARG A 248 -13.07 4.20 -2.23
CA ARG A 248 -12.86 4.77 -3.57
C ARG A 248 -13.11 3.74 -4.67
N LEU A 249 -12.71 2.48 -4.47
CA LEU A 249 -12.89 1.41 -5.44
C LEU A 249 -14.37 1.14 -5.76
N ILE A 250 -15.26 1.23 -4.75
CA ILE A 250 -16.71 1.00 -4.92
C ILE A 250 -17.47 2.23 -5.42
N GLN A 251 -17.02 3.45 -5.09
CA GLN A 251 -17.71 4.70 -5.48
C GLN A 251 -17.63 5.02 -6.98
N VAL A 252 -16.64 4.48 -7.71
CA VAL A 252 -16.32 4.91 -9.07
C VAL A 252 -17.33 4.44 -10.13
N GLU A 253 -18.22 3.48 -9.84
CA GLU A 253 -18.97 2.77 -10.90
C GLU A 253 -20.51 2.74 -10.82
N ASP A 254 -21.17 2.98 -9.68
CA ASP A 254 -22.62 2.76 -9.58
C ASP A 254 -23.40 4.00 -9.06
N GLU A 255 -24.19 4.64 -9.93
CA GLU A 255 -25.19 5.67 -9.57
C GLU A 255 -26.45 5.05 -8.90
N GLU A 256 -26.65 3.74 -9.01
CA GLU A 256 -27.68 2.98 -8.29
C GLU A 256 -27.04 2.28 -7.07
N ALA A 257 -26.73 3.06 -6.05
CA ALA A 257 -26.08 2.58 -4.84
C ALA A 257 -26.91 1.44 -4.19
N ALA A 258 -26.40 0.21 -4.29
CA ALA A 258 -26.76 -0.83 -3.35
C ALA A 258 -26.56 -0.30 -1.93
N SER A 259 -27.53 -0.46 -1.03
CA SER A 259 -27.42 0.09 0.33
C SER A 259 -26.25 -0.51 1.14
N ASN A 260 -25.72 -1.67 0.72
CA ASN A 260 -24.65 -2.37 1.40
C ASN A 260 -23.31 -2.24 0.63
N PRO A 261 -22.31 -1.52 1.17
CA PRO A 261 -21.02 -1.30 0.52
C PRO A 261 -20.21 -2.59 0.32
N ARG A 262 -20.36 -3.61 1.19
CA ARG A 262 -19.76 -4.93 0.96
C ARG A 262 -20.32 -5.62 -0.27
N VAL A 263 -21.61 -5.45 -0.55
CA VAL A 263 -22.24 -6.04 -1.74
C VAL A 263 -21.78 -5.31 -3.00
N GLN A 264 -21.59 -3.99 -2.94
CA GLN A 264 -20.95 -3.22 -4.03
C GLN A 264 -19.53 -3.73 -4.30
N TYR A 265 -18.75 -3.95 -3.24
CA TYR A 265 -17.41 -4.54 -3.35
C TYR A 265 -17.46 -5.93 -4.00
N TYR A 266 -18.37 -6.81 -3.58
CA TYR A 266 -18.51 -8.12 -4.22
C TYR A 266 -18.95 -8.03 -5.69
N ASN A 267 -19.84 -7.09 -6.04
CA ASN A 267 -20.21 -6.85 -7.43
C ASN A 267 -19.00 -6.43 -8.27
N LYS A 268 -18.12 -5.59 -7.71
CA LYS A 268 -16.85 -5.21 -8.36
C LYS A 268 -15.96 -6.44 -8.60
N VAL A 269 -15.78 -7.29 -7.59
CA VAL A 269 -14.96 -8.50 -7.70
C VAL A 269 -15.60 -9.52 -8.66
N LEU A 270 -16.93 -9.65 -8.68
CA LEU A 270 -17.64 -10.48 -9.64
C LEU A 270 -17.34 -10.06 -11.08
N ARG A 271 -17.41 -8.75 -11.39
CA ARG A 271 -17.05 -8.22 -12.71
C ARG A 271 -15.60 -8.60 -13.08
N LEU A 272 -14.66 -8.45 -12.15
CA LEU A 272 -13.25 -8.83 -12.36
C LEU A 272 -13.06 -10.33 -12.66
N LEU A 273 -13.80 -11.21 -11.98
CA LEU A 273 -13.74 -12.66 -12.22
C LEU A 273 -14.40 -13.04 -13.55
N GLU A 274 -15.45 -12.33 -13.95
CA GLU A 274 -16.12 -12.48 -15.25
C GLU A 274 -15.18 -12.06 -16.40
N ASP A 275 -14.51 -10.91 -16.28
CA ASP A 275 -13.55 -10.42 -17.26
C ASP A 275 -12.38 -11.39 -17.47
N MET A 276 -12.01 -12.13 -16.43
CA MET A 276 -10.97 -13.17 -16.47
C MET A 276 -11.49 -14.55 -16.85
N ALA A 277 -12.78 -14.67 -17.18
CA ALA A 277 -13.45 -15.90 -17.58
C ALA A 277 -13.29 -17.06 -16.57
N LEU A 278 -13.51 -16.79 -15.27
CA LEU A 278 -13.41 -17.76 -14.18
C LEU A 278 -14.79 -18.12 -13.60
N PRO A 279 -15.67 -18.83 -14.34
CA PRO A 279 -17.08 -19.01 -13.98
C PRO A 279 -17.30 -19.79 -12.68
N ALA A 280 -16.43 -20.74 -12.35
CA ALA A 280 -16.51 -21.47 -11.09
C ALA A 280 -16.30 -20.56 -9.86
N LEU A 281 -15.39 -19.60 -9.96
CA LEU A 281 -15.13 -18.63 -8.88
C LEU A 281 -16.22 -17.57 -8.80
N VAL A 282 -16.77 -17.16 -9.96
CA VAL A 282 -17.95 -16.29 -10.03
C VAL A 282 -19.12 -16.89 -9.25
N LEU A 283 -19.40 -18.19 -9.45
CA LEU A 283 -20.44 -18.89 -8.70
C LEU A 283 -20.18 -18.92 -7.19
N GLN A 284 -18.94 -19.21 -6.77
CA GLN A 284 -18.56 -19.22 -5.35
C GLN A 284 -18.74 -17.85 -4.71
N LEU A 285 -18.25 -16.79 -5.37
CA LEU A 285 -18.38 -15.43 -4.86
C LEU A 285 -19.82 -14.94 -4.85
N ALA A 286 -20.61 -15.26 -5.89
CA ALA A 286 -22.00 -14.87 -5.97
C ALA A 286 -22.83 -15.51 -4.85
N ALA A 287 -22.55 -16.76 -4.49
CA ALA A 287 -23.17 -17.41 -3.33
C ALA A 287 -22.85 -16.67 -2.02
N ILE A 288 -21.61 -16.22 -1.84
CA ILE A 288 -21.22 -15.38 -0.68
C ILE A 288 -21.97 -14.04 -0.71
N ALA A 289 -22.00 -13.36 -1.86
CA ALA A 289 -22.68 -12.08 -2.03
C ALA A 289 -24.18 -12.15 -1.72
N VAL A 290 -24.85 -13.26 -2.06
CA VAL A 290 -26.27 -13.50 -1.72
C VAL A 290 -26.47 -13.51 -0.21
N THR A 291 -25.57 -14.14 0.56
CA THR A 291 -25.68 -14.16 2.04
C THR A 291 -25.50 -12.77 2.67
N GLU A 292 -24.77 -11.88 2.00
CA GLU A 292 -24.47 -10.51 2.46
C GLU A 292 -25.53 -9.49 2.01
N ALA A 293 -26.23 -9.74 0.90
CA ALA A 293 -27.31 -8.89 0.40
C ALA A 293 -28.56 -8.89 1.28
N ARG A 294 -28.75 -9.94 2.10
CA ARG A 294 -29.82 -10.12 3.10
C ARG A 294 -31.24 -9.81 2.61
N ASP A 295 -31.63 -8.54 2.58
CA ASP A 295 -33.00 -8.06 2.41
C ASP A 295 -33.22 -7.23 1.12
N ASP A 296 -32.16 -6.90 0.38
CA ASP A 296 -32.32 -6.14 -0.88
C ASP A 296 -32.76 -7.08 -2.01
N TRP A 297 -34.07 -7.18 -2.20
CA TRP A 297 -34.68 -8.08 -3.18
C TRP A 297 -34.20 -7.82 -4.61
N LYS A 298 -33.88 -6.56 -4.99
CA LYS A 298 -33.40 -6.24 -6.33
C LYS A 298 -32.02 -6.81 -6.57
N ILE A 299 -31.14 -6.63 -5.57
CA ILE A 299 -29.78 -7.17 -5.64
C ILE A 299 -29.80 -8.70 -5.60
N LEU A 300 -30.63 -9.28 -4.72
CA LEU A 300 -30.82 -10.73 -4.66
C LEU A 300 -31.31 -11.29 -6.01
N ALA A 301 -32.30 -10.64 -6.64
CA ALA A 301 -32.78 -11.04 -7.96
C ALA A 301 -31.70 -10.97 -9.04
N ALA A 302 -30.87 -9.93 -9.01
CA ALA A 302 -29.75 -9.76 -9.94
C ALA A 302 -28.67 -10.85 -9.73
N LEU A 303 -28.28 -11.10 -8.47
CA LEU A 303 -27.30 -12.13 -8.11
C LEU A 303 -27.80 -13.54 -8.47
N TRP A 304 -29.04 -13.88 -8.14
CA TRP A 304 -29.62 -15.18 -8.52
C TRP A 304 -29.74 -15.35 -10.03
N THR A 305 -30.06 -14.28 -10.76
CA THR A 305 -30.05 -14.31 -12.23
C THR A 305 -28.64 -14.56 -12.78
N LYS A 306 -27.61 -13.99 -12.16
CA LYS A 306 -26.20 -14.22 -12.53
C LYS A 306 -25.79 -15.68 -12.24
N ILE A 307 -26.10 -16.19 -11.04
CA ILE A 307 -25.86 -17.59 -10.65
C ILE A 307 -26.51 -18.56 -11.64
N PHE A 308 -27.79 -18.33 -11.99
CA PHE A 308 -28.51 -19.12 -12.97
C PHE A 308 -27.80 -19.19 -14.33
N LYS A 309 -27.42 -18.03 -14.88
CA LYS A 309 -26.75 -17.95 -16.19
C LYS A 309 -25.44 -18.74 -16.19
N HIS A 310 -24.59 -18.56 -15.17
CA HIS A 310 -23.32 -19.29 -15.10
C HIS A 310 -23.49 -20.80 -14.92
N HIS A 311 -24.47 -21.26 -14.14
CA HIS A 311 -24.76 -22.69 -14.06
C HIS A 311 -25.24 -23.26 -15.39
N LEU A 312 -26.07 -22.51 -16.14
CA LEU A 312 -26.52 -22.91 -17.46
C LEU A 312 -25.36 -23.00 -18.45
N ASP A 313 -24.47 -22.01 -18.46
CA ASP A 313 -23.29 -21.96 -19.34
C ASP A 313 -22.32 -23.12 -19.07
N LEU A 314 -22.23 -23.58 -17.82
CA LEU A 314 -21.43 -24.74 -17.41
C LEU A 314 -22.15 -26.09 -17.61
N GLY A 315 -23.40 -26.11 -18.05
CA GLY A 315 -24.21 -27.32 -18.22
C GLY A 315 -24.74 -27.92 -16.92
N HIS A 316 -24.67 -27.19 -15.81
CA HIS A 316 -25.17 -27.57 -14.48
C HIS A 316 -26.68 -27.37 -14.37
N ASN A 317 -27.46 -28.15 -15.14
CA ASN A 317 -28.90 -27.94 -15.30
C ASN A 317 -29.69 -28.03 -13.99
N HIS A 318 -29.28 -28.91 -13.06
CA HIS A 318 -29.96 -29.08 -11.78
C HIS A 318 -29.78 -27.84 -10.89
N GLN A 319 -28.53 -27.39 -10.72
CA GLN A 319 -28.22 -26.20 -9.94
C GLN A 319 -28.77 -24.92 -10.58
N ALA A 320 -28.79 -24.85 -11.93
CA ALA A 320 -29.45 -23.77 -12.64
C ALA A 320 -30.94 -23.71 -12.29
N TYR A 321 -31.63 -24.84 -12.31
CA TYR A 321 -33.04 -24.91 -11.90
C TYR A 321 -33.24 -24.51 -10.43
N GLU A 322 -32.41 -24.99 -9.50
CA GLU A 322 -32.47 -24.60 -8.09
C GLU A 322 -32.32 -23.08 -7.91
N SER A 323 -31.35 -22.46 -8.58
CA SER A 323 -31.14 -21.01 -8.51
C SER A 323 -32.32 -20.19 -9.03
N LEU A 324 -33.08 -20.70 -10.00
CA LEU A 324 -34.32 -20.06 -10.47
C LEU A 324 -35.40 -20.05 -9.39
N THR A 325 -35.56 -21.17 -8.69
CA THR A 325 -36.59 -21.30 -7.63
C THR A 325 -36.33 -20.40 -6.42
N GLN A 326 -35.07 -20.02 -6.20
CA GLN A 326 -34.67 -19.15 -5.08
C GLN A 326 -34.71 -17.66 -5.44
N ASN A 327 -34.96 -17.30 -6.70
CA ASN A 327 -34.99 -15.92 -7.14
C ASN A 327 -36.28 -15.22 -6.65
N PRO A 328 -36.19 -14.08 -5.93
CA PRO A 328 -37.35 -13.38 -5.38
C PRO A 328 -38.16 -12.60 -6.42
N ASP A 329 -37.67 -12.43 -7.65
CA ASP A 329 -38.39 -11.72 -8.72
C ASP A 329 -39.57 -12.54 -9.26
N SER A 330 -40.78 -12.11 -8.91
CA SER A 330 -42.05 -12.73 -9.29
C SER A 330 -42.55 -12.34 -10.68
N SER A 331 -41.85 -11.44 -11.40
CA SER A 331 -42.23 -11.02 -12.76
C SER A 331 -41.87 -12.04 -13.85
N ARG A 332 -41.61 -13.29 -13.45
CA ARG A 332 -41.22 -14.39 -14.32
C ARG A 332 -42.38 -15.32 -14.65
#